data_AF-A0AAV3YX71-F1
#
_entry.id   AF-A0AAV3YX71-F1
#
_cell.length_a   1.000
_cell.length_b   1.000
_cell.length_c   1.000
_cell.angle_alpha   90.00
_cell.angle_beta   90.00
_cell.angle_gamma   90.00
#
_symmetry.space_group_name_H-M   'P 1'
#
loop_
_entity.id
_entity.type
_entity.pdbx_description
1 polymer ?
#
loop_
_entity_poly.entity_id
_entity_poly.type
_entity_poly.pdbx_seq_one_letter_code
_entity_poly.pdbx_strand_id
1 'polypeptide(L)'
;MDQLAVEVIEKELETEQIEENMKQQERQEMGGDAPEEERFILPEVEEDDMETGTLMKVQFDSYLASLPNCVNRDMIDKAAIEFCMNFNTKSNRKKLAKSLFSVHRT
;
A
#
# COMPACT_ATOMS: atom_id res chain seq x y z
N MET A 1 -27.18 -8.18 -8.86
CA MET A 1 -26.22 -9.10 -9.50
C MET A 1 -24.77 -8.84 -9.06
N ASP A 2 -24.52 -8.06 -7.98
CA ASP A 2 -23.15 -7.66 -7.59
C ASP A 2 -22.55 -8.35 -6.34
N GLN A 3 -23.30 -9.19 -5.62
CA GLN A 3 -22.75 -9.89 -4.44
C GLN A 3 -21.74 -10.98 -4.82
N LEU A 4 -21.95 -11.69 -5.94
CA LEU A 4 -21.01 -12.71 -6.39
C LEU A 4 -19.65 -12.12 -6.81
N ALA A 5 -19.61 -10.88 -7.32
CA ALA A 5 -18.36 -10.26 -7.73
C ALA A 5 -17.48 -9.90 -6.52
N VAL A 6 -18.10 -9.48 -5.41
CA VAL A 6 -17.38 -9.12 -4.18
C VAL A 6 -16.82 -10.37 -3.49
N GLU A 7 -17.59 -11.45 -3.39
CA GLU A 7 -17.13 -12.70 -2.78
C GLU A 7 -16.01 -13.38 -3.58
N VAL A 8 -16.05 -13.30 -4.92
CA VAL A 8 -14.96 -13.81 -5.77
C VAL A 8 -13.68 -13.02 -5.54
N ILE A 9 -13.76 -11.69 -5.48
CA ILE A 9 -12.60 -10.82 -5.23
C ILE A 9 -12.03 -11.05 -3.83
N GLU A 10 -12.87 -11.23 -2.81
CA GLU A 10 -12.41 -11.53 -1.45
C GLU A 10 -11.67 -12.86 -1.38
N LYS A 11 -12.19 -13.88 -2.07
CA LYS A 11 -11.59 -15.21 -2.10
C LYS A 11 -10.28 -15.26 -2.89
N GLU A 12 -10.21 -14.53 -4.01
CA GLU A 12 -8.96 -14.35 -4.77
C GLU A 12 -7.90 -13.62 -3.93
N LEU A 13 -8.30 -12.57 -3.20
CA LEU A 13 -7.42 -11.85 -2.29
C LEU A 13 -6.86 -12.73 -1.17
N GLU A 14 -7.68 -13.66 -0.68
CA GLU A 14 -7.30 -14.58 0.40
C GLU A 14 -6.32 -15.64 -0.11
N THR A 15 -6.54 -16.17 -1.32
CA THR A 15 -5.59 -17.09 -1.96
C THR A 15 -4.25 -16.43 -2.29
N GLU A 16 -4.25 -15.21 -2.82
CA GLU A 16 -3.02 -14.45 -3.09
C GLU A 16 -2.27 -14.10 -1.80
N GLN A 17 -2.99 -13.87 -0.70
CA GLN A 17 -2.39 -13.59 0.61
C GLN A 17 -1.67 -14.80 1.20
N ILE A 18 -2.19 -16.01 0.97
CA ILE A 18 -1.56 -17.26 1.43
C ILE A 18 -0.29 -17.54 0.60
N GLU A 19 -0.35 -17.37 -0.73
CA GLU A 19 0.80 -17.57 -1.61
C GLU A 19 1.93 -16.57 -1.32
N GLU A 20 1.61 -15.29 -1.07
CA GLU A 20 2.64 -14.29 -0.73
C GLU A 20 3.33 -14.57 0.60
N ASN A 21 2.57 -15.03 1.61
CA ASN A 21 3.15 -15.36 2.92
C ASN A 21 4.11 -16.56 2.81
N MET A 22 3.74 -17.57 2.03
CA MET A 22 4.59 -18.73 1.75
C MET A 22 5.88 -18.31 1.04
N LYS A 23 5.78 -17.42 0.05
CA LYS A 23 6.93 -16.90 -0.71
C LYS A 23 7.84 -15.95 0.11
N GLN A 24 7.27 -15.26 1.10
CA GLN A 24 8.04 -14.44 2.05
C GLN A 24 8.81 -15.32 3.05
N GLN A 25 8.16 -16.38 3.55
CA GLN A 25 8.79 -17.35 4.42
C GLN A 25 9.95 -18.08 3.72
N GLU A 26 9.78 -18.47 2.45
CA GLU A 26 10.85 -19.06 1.64
C GLU A 26 12.03 -18.10 1.39
N ARG A 27 11.76 -16.78 1.27
CA ARG A 27 12.82 -15.76 1.13
C ARG A 27 13.57 -15.49 2.42
N GLN A 28 12.93 -15.67 3.58
CA GLN A 28 13.59 -15.56 4.88
C GLN A 28 14.43 -16.79 5.23
N GLU A 29 14.05 -17.98 4.75
CA GLU A 29 14.80 -19.22 4.98
C GLU A 29 16.04 -19.36 4.06
N MET A 30 16.03 -18.73 2.89
CA MET A 30 17.16 -18.73 1.94
C MET A 30 18.03 -17.48 2.15
N GLY A 31 18.92 -17.54 3.14
CA GLY A 31 19.85 -16.47 3.53
C GLY A 31 20.49 -15.73 2.35
N GLY A 32 20.43 -14.40 2.42
CA GLY A 32 20.66 -13.49 1.31
C GLY A 32 22.07 -13.47 0.72
N ASP A 33 22.12 -13.30 -0.60
CA ASP A 33 23.15 -12.56 -1.31
C ASP A 33 22.70 -12.22 -2.75
N ALA A 34 23.18 -11.08 -3.26
CA ALA A 34 23.15 -10.53 -4.62
C ALA A 34 21.94 -9.70 -5.13
N PRO A 35 22.18 -8.71 -6.03
CA PRO A 35 23.04 -7.53 -5.86
C PRO A 35 22.27 -6.21 -6.07
N GLU A 36 22.93 -5.11 -5.70
CA GLU A 36 22.51 -3.71 -5.75
C GLU A 36 21.95 -3.26 -7.13
N GLU A 37 20.63 -3.08 -7.23
CA GLU A 37 20.08 -1.95 -7.98
C GLU A 37 19.01 -1.28 -7.11
N GLU A 38 19.18 0.02 -6.92
CA GLU A 38 18.47 0.98 -6.07
C GLU A 38 16.98 0.66 -5.80
N ARG A 39 16.73 -0.32 -4.94
CA ARG A 39 15.58 -0.23 -4.06
C ARG A 39 15.97 0.77 -3.00
N PHE A 40 15.36 1.96 -3.03
CA PHE A 40 15.13 2.74 -1.81
C PHE A 40 14.25 1.87 -0.91
N ILE A 41 14.85 0.87 -0.27
CA ILE A 41 14.24 0.13 0.82
C ILE A 41 14.33 1.10 1.98
N LEU A 42 13.25 1.83 2.25
CA LEU A 42 13.07 2.41 3.58
C LEU A 42 13.33 1.28 4.57
N PRO A 43 14.22 1.48 5.57
CA PRO A 43 14.54 0.44 6.54
C PRO A 43 13.23 -0.13 7.08
N GLU A 44 13.11 -1.46 7.00
CA GLU A 44 12.02 -2.22 7.59
C GLU A 44 12.16 -2.01 9.11
N VAL A 45 11.56 -0.92 9.59
CA VAL A 45 11.41 -0.66 11.01
C VAL A 45 10.48 -1.76 11.50
N GLU A 46 11.07 -2.71 12.23
CA GLU A 46 10.36 -3.63 13.11
C GLU A 46 9.61 -2.76 14.14
N GLU A 47 8.41 -2.27 13.78
CA GLU A 47 7.63 -1.38 14.64
C GLU A 47 6.80 -2.18 15.63
N ASP A 48 7.43 -2.48 16.76
CA ASP A 48 6.75 -2.83 18.02
C ASP A 48 6.39 -1.56 18.85
N ASP A 49 6.36 -0.37 18.24
CA ASP A 49 5.92 0.88 18.88
C ASP A 49 4.53 1.31 18.38
N MET A 50 3.50 1.04 19.19
CA MET A 50 2.09 1.38 18.94
C MET A 50 1.84 2.88 18.62
N GLU A 51 2.71 3.76 19.12
CA GLU A 51 2.64 5.21 18.90
C GLU A 51 3.06 5.61 17.47
N THR A 52 4.09 4.95 16.92
CA THR A 52 4.59 5.20 15.56
C THR A 52 3.59 4.74 14.50
N GLY A 53 2.98 3.56 14.71
CA GLY A 53 1.90 3.08 13.84
C GLY A 53 0.67 4.00 13.82
N THR A 54 0.37 4.67 14.93
CA THR A 54 -0.73 5.64 15.01
C THR A 54 -0.40 6.92 14.23
N LEU A 55 0.82 7.44 14.34
CA LEU A 55 1.27 8.61 13.58
C LEU A 55 1.23 8.36 12.08
N MET A 56 1.75 7.22 11.61
CA MET A 56 1.72 6.85 10.20
C MET A 56 0.30 6.75 9.64
N LYS A 57 -0.64 6.21 10.44
CA LYS A 57 -2.05 6.16 10.04
C LYS A 57 -2.61 7.57 9.84
N VAL A 58 -2.34 8.50 10.76
CA VAL A 58 -2.84 9.89 10.66
C VAL A 58 -2.24 10.62 9.46
N GLN A 59 -0.94 10.42 9.20
CA GLN A 59 -0.26 10.98 8.03
C GLN A 59 -0.86 10.45 6.73
N PHE A 60 -1.09 9.14 6.64
CA PHE A 60 -1.69 8.55 5.44
C PHE A 60 -3.15 8.97 5.23
N ASP A 61 -3.94 9.06 6.30
CA ASP A 61 -5.32 9.56 6.22
C ASP A 61 -5.35 11.03 5.73
N SER A 62 -4.38 11.85 6.15
CA SER A 62 -4.20 13.24 5.68
C SER A 62 -3.78 13.30 4.21
N TYR A 63 -2.87 12.42 3.79
CA TYR A 63 -2.48 12.26 2.38
C TYR A 63 -3.70 11.95 1.50
N LEU A 64 -4.54 10.97 1.90
CA LEU A 64 -5.75 10.62 1.15
C LEU A 64 -6.75 11.79 1.05
N ALA A 65 -6.91 12.56 2.12
CA ALA A 65 -7.77 13.75 2.13
C ALA A 65 -7.25 14.87 1.21
N SER A 66 -5.96 14.89 0.89
CA SER A 66 -5.37 15.88 -0.02
C SER A 66 -5.61 15.57 -1.50
N LEU A 67 -5.83 14.29 -1.86
CA LEU A 67 -5.93 13.83 -3.25
C LEU A 67 -7.01 14.54 -4.09
N PRO A 68 -8.22 14.87 -3.58
CA PRO A 68 -9.20 15.64 -4.35
C PRO A 68 -8.71 17.03 -4.79
N ASN A 69 -7.70 17.57 -4.09
CA ASN A 69 -7.11 18.87 -4.41
C ASN A 69 -5.96 18.76 -5.43
N CYS A 70 -5.55 17.56 -5.84
CA CYS A 70 -4.55 17.34 -6.88
C CYS A 70 -5.17 17.58 -8.28
N VAL A 71 -5.48 18.83 -8.58
CA VAL A 71 -6.26 19.25 -9.77
C VAL A 71 -5.40 19.51 -11.02
N ASN A 72 -4.08 19.31 -10.93
CA ASN A 72 -3.17 19.46 -12.06
C ASN A 72 -2.08 18.36 -12.05
N ARG A 73 -1.36 18.25 -13.17
CA ARG A 73 -0.33 17.24 -13.38
C ARG A 73 0.76 17.30 -12.32
N ASP A 74 1.30 18.48 -12.05
CA ASP A 74 2.41 18.63 -11.11
C ASP A 74 2.01 18.19 -9.68
N MET A 75 0.75 18.44 -9.29
CA MET A 75 0.24 18.04 -7.98
C MET A 75 0.04 16.53 -7.87
N ILE A 76 -0.50 15.88 -8.90
CA ILE A 76 -0.69 14.43 -8.86
C ILE A 76 0.65 13.69 -9.00
N ASP A 77 1.59 14.21 -9.80
CA ASP A 77 2.95 13.65 -9.92
C ASP A 77 3.70 13.72 -8.58
N LYS A 78 3.60 14.85 -7.85
CA LYS A 78 4.15 14.97 -6.49
C LYS A 78 3.51 14.00 -5.50
N ALA A 79 2.19 13.89 -5.51
CA ALA A 79 1.47 12.97 -4.64
C ALA A 79 1.80 11.50 -4.93
N ALA A 80 2.07 11.15 -6.20
CA ALA A 80 2.50 9.82 -6.59
C ALA A 80 3.90 9.50 -6.05
N ILE A 81 4.85 10.44 -6.15
CA ILE A 81 6.19 10.30 -5.57
C ILE A 81 6.09 10.11 -4.05
N GLU A 82 5.31 10.95 -3.36
CA GLU A 82 5.13 10.85 -1.90
C GLU A 82 4.56 9.49 -1.48
N PHE A 83 3.58 8.96 -2.22
CA PHE A 83 3.05 7.61 -1.94
C PHE A 83 4.11 6.53 -2.11
N CYS A 84 4.84 6.56 -3.23
CA CYS A 84 5.89 5.57 -3.52
C CYS A 84 7.00 5.58 -2.47
N MET A 85 7.37 6.77 -2.00
CA MET A 85 8.47 6.94 -1.05
C MET A 85 8.05 6.66 0.39
N ASN A 86 6.83 7.03 0.81
CA ASN A 86 6.50 7.06 2.24
C ASN A 86 5.33 6.15 2.63
N PHE A 87 4.48 5.74 1.68
CA PHE A 87 3.21 5.08 1.99
C PHE A 87 2.96 3.76 1.24
N ASN A 88 3.94 3.26 0.48
CA ASN A 88 3.78 2.08 -0.39
C ASN A 88 3.80 0.75 0.38
N THR A 89 2.77 0.52 1.21
CA THR A 89 2.54 -0.74 1.92
C THR A 89 1.34 -1.48 1.34
N LYS A 90 1.25 -2.79 1.59
CA LYS A 90 0.12 -3.62 1.13
C LYS A 90 -1.24 -3.07 1.61
N SER A 91 -1.31 -2.66 2.87
CA SER A 91 -2.53 -2.09 3.46
C SER A 91 -2.89 -0.74 2.83
N ASN A 92 -1.91 0.13 2.65
CA ASN A 92 -2.13 1.47 2.11
C ASN A 92 -2.49 1.45 0.61
N ARG A 93 -1.94 0.51 -0.18
CA ARG A 93 -2.39 0.31 -1.58
C ARG A 93 -3.88 -0.02 -1.67
N LYS A 94 -4.37 -0.92 -0.80
CA LYS A 94 -5.80 -1.27 -0.74
C LYS A 94 -6.66 -0.06 -0.35
N LYS A 95 -6.23 0.73 0.63
CA LYS A 95 -6.92 1.96 1.05
C LYS A 95 -6.91 3.03 -0.04
N LEU A 96 -5.77 3.26 -0.70
CA LEU A 96 -5.63 4.18 -1.81
C LEU A 96 -6.61 3.83 -2.94
N ALA A 97 -6.62 2.57 -3.37
CA ALA A 97 -7.55 2.11 -4.40
C ALA A 97 -9.01 2.40 -4.00
N LYS A 98 -9.43 2.01 -2.79
CA LYS A 98 -10.78 2.29 -2.29
C LYS A 98 -11.13 3.79 -2.31
N SER A 99 -10.22 4.65 -1.88
CA SER A 99 -10.42 6.11 -1.90
C SER A 99 -10.54 6.69 -3.31
N LEU A 100 -9.78 6.17 -4.28
CA LEU A 100 -9.86 6.62 -5.67
C LEU A 100 -11.17 6.18 -6.34
N PHE A 101 -11.67 4.99 -6.02
CA PHE A 101 -12.93 4.47 -6.58
C PHE A 101 -14.18 5.03 -5.89
N SER A 102 -14.08 5.56 -4.67
CA SER A 102 -15.23 6.14 -3.94
C SER A 102 -15.59 7.57 -4.37
N VAL A 103 -14.76 8.21 -5.21
CA VAL A 103 -15.01 9.56 -5.71
C VAL A 103 -16.28 9.57 -6.59
N HIS A 104 -17.21 10.49 -6.29
CA HIS A 104 -18.43 10.67 -7.07
C HIS A 104 -18.11 11.04 -8.52
N ARG A 105 -18.68 10.27 -9.46
CA ARG A 105 -18.60 10.56 -10.89
C ARG A 105 -19.86 11.34 -11.27
N THR A 106 -19.70 12.53 -11.84
CA THR A 106 -20.79 13.35 -12.39
C THR A 106 -20.78 13.26 -13.90
#